data_AF-A0A8F5GX53-F1
#
_entry.id   AF-A0A8F5GX53-F1
#
_cell.length_a   1.000
_cell.length_b   1.000
_cell.length_c   1.000
_cell.angle_alpha   90.00
_cell.angle_beta   90.00
_cell.angle_gamma   90.00
#
_symmetry.space_group_name_H-M   'P 1'
#
loop_
_entity.id
_entity.type
_entity.pdbx_description
1 polymer ?
#
loop_
_entity_poly.entity_id
_entity_poly.type
_entity_poly.pdbx_seq_one_letter_code
_entity_poly.pdbx_strand_id
1 'polypeptide(L)' 'MPWKIRCANCNTEKVLNISFDISSQKTIYIYCNVCKRNTFNEILGYYE' A
#
# COMPACT_ATOMS: atom_id res chain seq x y z
N MET A 1 -1.26 -6.76 11.03
CA MET A 1 -2.32 -5.77 10.76
C MET A 1 -2.40 -5.59 9.26
N PRO A 2 -3.50 -6.01 8.61
CA PRO A 2 -3.63 -5.92 7.16
C PRO A 2 -4.07 -4.50 6.78
N TRP A 3 -3.33 -3.86 5.87
CA TRP A 3 -3.62 -2.52 5.37
C TRP A 3 -3.90 -2.57 3.87
N LYS A 4 -5.01 -2.00 3.44
CA LYS A 4 -5.32 -1.90 2.01
C LYS A 4 -4.54 -0.73 1.42
N ILE A 5 -3.76 -0.99 0.38
CA ILE A 5 -2.99 0.03 -0.33
C ILE A 5 -3.23 -0.04 -1.84
N ARG A 6 -3.08 1.09 -2.53
CA ARG A 6 -3.26 1.23 -3.98
C ARG A 6 -2.02 1.83 -4.63
N CYS A 7 -1.47 1.17 -5.66
CA CYS A 7 -0.36 1.73 -6.42
C CYS A 7 -0.79 2.99 -7.18
N ALA A 8 -0.09 4.12 -6.97
CA ALA A 8 -0.40 5.39 -7.65
C ALA A 8 -0.11 5.37 -9.16
N ASN A 9 0.62 4.37 -9.66
CA ASN A 9 1.01 4.29 -11.08
C ASN A 9 0.11 3.37 -11.93
N CYS A 10 -0.39 2.27 -11.36
CA CYS A 10 -1.19 1.28 -12.10
C CYS A 10 -2.53 0.94 -11.43
N ASN A 11 -2.90 1.63 -10.35
CA ASN A 11 -4.14 1.45 -9.60
C ASN A 11 -4.37 0.05 -9.03
N THR A 12 -3.36 -0.82 -9.03
CA THR A 12 -3.46 -2.15 -8.42
C THR A 12 -3.55 -2.01 -6.90
N GLU A 13 -4.58 -2.63 -6.33
CA GLU A 13 -4.78 -2.74 -4.89
C GLU A 13 -4.13 -4.01 -4.34
N LYS A 14 -3.58 -3.93 -3.13
CA LYS A 14 -3.11 -5.12 -2.40
C LYS A 14 -3.23 -4.92 -0.90
N VAL A 15 -3.21 -6.03 -0.18
CA VAL A 15 -3.14 -6.04 1.28
C VAL A 15 -1.67 -6.08 1.70
N LEU A 16 -1.28 -5.12 2.52
CA LEU A 16 0.03 -5.02 3.14
C LEU A 16 -0.06 -5.54 4.58
N ASN A 17 0.58 -6.68 4.85
CA ASN A 17 0.63 -7.27 6.17
C ASN A 17 1.86 -6.77 6.94
N ILE A 18 1.66 -5.88 7.89
CA ILE A 18 2.73 -5.31 8.74
C ILE A 18 2.31 -5.32 10.22
N SER A 19 3.29 -5.23 11.12
CA SER A 19 3.08 -5.31 12.57
C SER A 19 3.01 -3.95 13.28
N PHE A 20 2.93 -2.86 12.53
CA PHE A 20 2.87 -1.50 13.08
C PHE A 20 1.74 -0.69 12.43
N ASP A 21 1.34 0.38 13.11
CA ASP A 21 0.32 1.30 12.63
C ASP A 21 0.90 2.30 11.62
N ILE A 22 0.21 2.47 10.49
CA ILE A 22 0.54 3.43 9.44
C ILE A 22 -0.61 4.42 9.18
N SER A 23 -1.59 4.50 10.08
CA SER A 23 -2.76 5.39 10.00
C SER A 23 -2.40 6.87 9.80
N SER A 24 -1.25 7.30 10.34
CA SER A 24 -0.76 8.68 10.22
C SER A 24 -0.15 9.02 8.86
N GLN A 25 0.11 8.01 8.01
CA GLN A 25 0.74 8.16 6.71
C GLN A 25 -0.32 8.16 5.61
N LYS A 26 -0.17 9.03 4.61
CA LYS A 26 -1.04 9.03 3.41
C LYS A 26 -0.56 8.05 2.34
N THR A 27 0.76 7.85 2.26
CA THR A 27 1.40 7.06 1.21
C THR A 27 2.56 6.25 1.75
N ILE A 28 2.84 5.11 1.11
CA ILE A 28 3.99 4.25 1.39
C ILE A 28 4.75 3.94 0.10
N TYR A 29 6.08 3.91 0.17
CA TYR A 29 6.93 3.55 -0.97
C TYR A 29 7.27 2.05 -0.90
N ILE A 30 6.72 1.27 -1.81
CA ILE A 30 6.87 -0.20 -1.82
C ILE A 30 6.78 -0.77 -3.23
N TYR A 31 7.36 -1.95 -3.42
CA TYR A 31 7.32 -2.71 -4.67
C TYR A 31 5.89 -3.00 -5.14
N CYS A 32 5.63 -2.73 -6.42
CA CYS A 32 4.40 -3.09 -7.11
C CYS A 32 4.66 -4.25 -8.07
N ASN A 33 3.93 -5.37 -7.89
CA ASN A 33 4.09 -6.57 -8.73
C ASN A 33 3.63 -6.36 -10.18
N VAL A 34 2.76 -5.38 -10.43
CA VAL A 34 2.27 -5.04 -11.79
C VAL A 34 3.24 -4.11 -12.51
N CYS A 35 3.74 -3.07 -11.83
CA CYS A 35 4.72 -2.15 -12.41
C CYS A 35 6.15 -2.71 -12.47
N LYS A 36 6.42 -3.78 -11.71
CA LYS A 36 7.74 -4.40 -11.53
C LYS A 36 8.82 -3.43 -11.02
N ARG A 37 8.41 -2.43 -10.23
CA ARG A 37 9.29 -1.42 -9.63
C ARG A 37 8.71 -0.91 -8.31
N ASN A 38 9.53 -0.25 -7.51
CA ASN A 38 9.03 0.48 -6.35
C ASN A 38 8.23 1.70 -6.80
N THR A 39 7.08 1.90 -6.18
CA THR A 39 6.19 3.03 -6.47
C THR A 39 5.64 3.58 -5.16
N PHE A 40 5.17 4.83 -5.19
CA PHE A 40 4.27 5.31 -4.15
C PHE A 40 2.94 4.56 -4.25
N ASN A 41 2.43 4.16 -3.09
CA ASN A 41 1.14 3.53 -2.93
C ASN A 41 0.36 4.35 -1.91
N GLU A 42 -0.90 4.65 -2.22
CA GLU A 42 -1.82 5.33 -1.30
C GLU A 42 -2.33 4.33 -0.27
N ILE A 43 -2.44 4.76 0.98
CA ILE A 43 -3.02 3.95 2.05
C ILE A 43 -4.53 4.19 2.03
N LEU A 44 -5.30 3.17 1.67
CA LEU A 44 -6.76 3.25 1.57
C LEU A 44 -7.44 3.05 2.93
N GLY A 45 -6.80 2.32 3.85
CA GLY A 45 -7.31 2.09 5.20
C GLY A 45 -6.92 0.72 5.76
N TYR A 46 -7.33 0.48 7.00
CA TYR A 46 -7.22 -0.82 7.65
C TYR A 46 -8.17 -1.82 6.98
N TYR A 47 -7.72 -3.06 6.81
CA TYR A 47 -8.50 -4.15 6.22
C TYR A 47 -8.85 -5.13 7.36
N GLU A 48 -10.12 -5.14 7.76
CA GLU A 48 -10.70 -6.09 8.74
C GLU A 48 -10.96 -7.47 8.12
#